data_AF-A0A512PMX4-F1
#
_entry.id   AF-A0A512PMX4-F1
#
_cell.length_a   1.000
_cell.length_b   1.000
_cell.length_c   1.000
_cell.angle_alpha   90.00
_cell.angle_beta   90.00
_cell.angle_gamma   90.00
#
_symmetry.space_group_name_H-M   'P 1'
#
loop_
_entity.id
_entity.type
_entity.pdbx_description
1 polymer ?
#
loop_
_entity_poly.entity_id
_entity_poly.type
_entity_poly.pdbx_seq_one_letter_code
_entity_poly.pdbx_strand_id
1 'polypeptide(L)'
;MELTIKELADELAVSKTAIRKHMDDKFRSTYTIKKGNKILIKDEGIELLKGQFKNQSASATRKSEKETGNKVSVKGNQDQSALLAEQLDDQRKQIEEKDKQIAELHQLLDQSQRLQLDVQNKLKQLENKSANPVQTKTIEAKTAEEQTDDHIPDNYQPTSANGTHYESTGHKKHWWQFGR
;
A
#
# COMPACT_ATOMS: atom_id res chain seq x y z
N MET A 1 25.16 15.94 -33.25
CA MET A 1 25.75 15.37 -32.03
C MET A 1 26.22 13.96 -32.35
N GLU A 2 27.09 13.40 -31.52
CA GLU A 2 27.58 12.03 -31.69
C GLU A 2 27.51 11.35 -30.32
N LEU A 3 26.71 10.29 -30.20
CA LEU A 3 26.59 9.53 -28.96
C LEU A 3 27.32 8.21 -29.08
N THR A 4 27.91 7.76 -27.99
CA THR A 4 28.43 6.41 -27.91
C THR A 4 27.29 5.40 -27.74
N ILE A 5 27.54 4.14 -28.12
CA ILE A 5 26.59 3.03 -27.84
C ILE A 5 26.23 2.96 -26.35
N LYS A 6 27.14 3.35 -25.45
CA LYS A 6 26.88 3.37 -24.00
C LYS A 6 25.87 4.45 -23.63
N GLU A 7 26.10 5.70 -24.04
CA GLU A 7 25.20 6.81 -23.73
C GLU A 7 23.81 6.58 -24.35
N LEU A 8 23.75 6.06 -25.57
CA LEU A 8 22.48 5.73 -26.22
C LEU A 8 21.73 4.58 -25.53
N ALA A 9 22.45 3.61 -24.96
CA ALA A 9 21.87 2.54 -24.15
C ALA A 9 21.26 3.09 -22.86
N ASP A 10 21.99 3.96 -22.20
CA ASP A 10 21.57 4.58 -20.94
C ASP A 10 20.36 5.51 -21.17
N GLU A 11 20.32 6.27 -22.28
CA GLU A 11 19.15 7.11 -22.66
C GLU A 11 17.88 6.30 -22.96
N LEU A 12 18.03 5.16 -23.64
CA LEU A 12 16.88 4.34 -24.04
C LEU A 12 16.47 3.32 -22.98
N ALA A 13 17.22 3.21 -21.88
CA ALA A 13 17.09 2.13 -20.89
C ALA A 13 17.14 0.73 -21.52
N VAL A 14 17.98 0.56 -22.55
CA VAL A 14 18.16 -0.70 -23.30
C VAL A 14 19.60 -1.17 -23.18
N SER A 15 19.85 -2.49 -23.21
CA SER A 15 21.21 -3.01 -23.15
C SER A 15 22.06 -2.63 -24.38
N LYS A 16 23.37 -2.44 -24.17
CA LYS A 16 24.36 -2.21 -25.27
C LYS A 16 24.29 -3.28 -26.34
N THR A 17 24.01 -4.53 -25.95
CA THR A 17 23.87 -5.67 -26.85
C THR A 17 22.61 -5.56 -27.71
N ALA A 18 21.50 -5.11 -27.14
CA ALA A 18 20.27 -4.89 -27.88
C ALA A 18 20.44 -3.78 -28.93
N ILE A 19 21.10 -2.67 -28.59
CA ILE A 19 21.47 -1.65 -29.60
C ILE A 19 22.29 -2.29 -30.73
N ARG A 20 23.33 -3.08 -30.39
CA ARG A 20 24.16 -3.76 -31.41
C ARG A 20 23.39 -4.73 -32.30
N LYS A 21 22.29 -5.32 -31.81
CA LYS A 21 21.39 -6.21 -32.56
C LYS A 21 20.53 -5.45 -33.58
N HIS A 22 20.14 -4.22 -33.27
CA HIS A 22 19.38 -3.35 -34.17
C HIS A 22 20.25 -2.55 -35.15
N MET A 23 21.57 -2.73 -35.07
CA MET A 23 22.52 -2.16 -36.02
C MET A 23 22.81 -3.19 -37.12
N ASP A 24 22.15 -3.07 -38.26
CA ASP A 24 22.45 -3.85 -39.46
C ASP A 24 23.79 -3.45 -40.08
N ASP A 25 24.37 -4.29 -40.96
CA ASP A 25 25.64 -3.99 -41.62
C ASP A 25 25.57 -2.71 -42.47
N LYS A 26 24.42 -2.47 -43.12
CA LYS A 26 24.13 -1.21 -43.83
C LYS A 26 24.05 -0.01 -42.88
N PHE A 27 23.51 -0.22 -41.68
CA PHE A 27 23.44 0.83 -40.67
C PHE A 27 24.83 1.16 -40.13
N ARG A 28 25.68 0.14 -39.93
CA ARG A 28 27.07 0.28 -39.52
C ARG A 28 27.89 1.07 -40.52
N SER A 29 27.74 0.82 -41.82
CA SER A 29 28.48 1.57 -42.85
C SER A 29 28.08 3.05 -42.93
N THR A 30 26.81 3.37 -42.68
CA THR A 30 26.27 4.71 -42.94
C THR A 30 26.32 5.63 -41.71
N TYR A 31 25.97 5.08 -40.54
CA TYR A 31 25.69 5.86 -39.33
C TYR A 31 26.70 5.67 -38.21
N THR A 32 27.73 4.82 -38.39
CA THR A 32 28.73 4.57 -37.34
C THR A 32 30.11 5.05 -37.73
N ILE A 33 30.78 5.67 -36.76
CA ILE A 33 32.16 6.12 -36.87
C ILE A 33 32.96 5.41 -35.79
N LYS A 34 34.02 4.72 -36.19
CA LYS A 34 34.96 4.09 -35.23
C LYS A 34 35.99 5.13 -34.81
N LYS A 35 36.02 5.48 -33.53
CA LYS A 35 37.03 6.36 -32.93
C LYS A 35 37.79 5.55 -31.87
N GLY A 36 38.87 4.90 -32.31
CA GLY A 36 39.65 3.97 -31.49
C GLY A 36 38.79 2.78 -31.03
N ASN A 37 38.74 2.55 -29.72
CA ASN A 37 37.96 1.45 -29.11
C ASN A 37 36.46 1.75 -28.94
N LYS A 38 36.00 2.95 -29.34
CA LYS A 38 34.60 3.38 -29.20
C LYS A 38 33.94 3.52 -30.57
N ILE A 39 32.66 3.14 -30.62
CA ILE A 39 31.79 3.35 -31.78
C ILE A 39 30.88 4.53 -31.46
N LEU A 40 30.96 5.57 -32.28
CA LEU A 40 30.11 6.75 -32.25
C LEU A 40 29.01 6.59 -33.29
N ILE A 41 27.80 7.01 -32.94
CA ILE A 41 26.63 6.96 -33.80
C ILE A 41 26.22 8.40 -34.11
N LYS A 42 26.00 8.69 -35.40
CA LYS A 42 25.47 9.98 -35.88
C LYS A 42 24.01 10.18 -35.46
N ASP A 43 23.56 11.42 -35.36
CA ASP A 43 22.17 11.78 -35.01
C ASP A 43 21.12 11.01 -35.80
N GLU A 44 21.27 10.92 -37.13
CA GLU A 44 20.34 10.20 -38.01
C GLU A 44 20.19 8.72 -37.60
N GLY A 45 21.29 8.08 -37.19
CA GLY A 45 21.26 6.71 -36.70
C GLY A 45 20.59 6.58 -35.33
N ILE A 46 20.77 7.58 -34.47
CA ILE A 46 20.15 7.65 -33.15
C ILE A 46 18.62 7.73 -33.27
N GLU A 47 18.10 8.57 -34.18
CA GLU A 47 16.65 8.70 -34.40
C GLU A 47 16.03 7.41 -34.93
N LEU A 48 16.70 6.75 -35.89
CA LEU A 48 16.26 5.45 -36.39
C LEU A 48 16.20 4.41 -35.27
N LEU A 49 17.23 4.32 -34.43
CA LEU A 49 17.24 3.41 -33.29
C LEU A 49 16.13 3.75 -32.29
N LYS A 50 15.95 5.04 -31.94
CA LYS A 50 14.86 5.51 -31.09
C LYS A 50 13.48 5.10 -31.62
N GLY A 51 13.26 5.21 -32.93
CA GLY A 51 12.03 4.75 -33.59
C GLY A 51 11.83 3.25 -33.51
N GLN A 52 12.87 2.46 -33.79
CA GLN A 52 12.82 0.98 -33.72
C GLN A 52 12.47 0.49 -32.31
N PHE A 53 13.08 1.06 -31.27
CA PHE A 53 12.81 0.67 -29.89
C PHE A 53 11.41 1.10 -29.40
N LYS A 54 10.91 2.28 -29.80
CA LYS A 54 9.53 2.71 -29.50
C LYS A 54 8.50 1.77 -30.14
N ASN A 55 8.71 1.43 -31.42
CA ASN A 55 7.85 0.49 -32.14
C ASN A 55 7.95 -0.93 -31.58
N GLN A 56 9.12 -1.34 -31.11
CA GLN A 56 9.30 -2.63 -30.45
C GLN A 56 8.63 -2.68 -29.08
N SER A 57 8.60 -1.60 -28.28
CA SER A 57 7.81 -1.57 -27.05
C SER A 57 6.33 -1.79 -27.34
N ALA A 58 5.77 -1.12 -28.36
CA ALA A 58 4.39 -1.31 -28.77
C ALA A 58 4.13 -2.68 -29.42
N SER A 59 5.12 -3.23 -30.12
CA SER A 59 5.04 -4.54 -30.77
C SER A 59 5.37 -5.69 -29.83
N ALA A 60 6.13 -5.51 -28.75
CA ALA A 60 6.47 -6.56 -27.78
C ALA A 60 5.23 -6.96 -26.99
N THR A 61 4.40 -5.98 -26.63
CA THR A 61 3.04 -6.24 -26.13
C THR A 61 2.22 -7.07 -27.12
N ARG A 62 2.41 -6.87 -28.44
CA ARG A 62 1.71 -7.63 -29.50
C ARG A 62 2.42 -8.93 -29.96
N LYS A 63 3.68 -9.14 -29.59
CA LYS A 63 4.52 -10.27 -30.04
C LYS A 63 4.63 -11.37 -29.01
N SER A 64 4.43 -11.07 -27.71
CA SER A 64 4.24 -12.14 -26.72
C SER A 64 2.97 -12.98 -27.01
N GLU A 65 2.04 -12.44 -27.81
CA GLU A 65 0.81 -13.12 -28.25
C GLU A 65 0.94 -13.87 -29.60
N LYS A 66 2.07 -13.76 -30.31
CA LYS A 66 2.18 -14.19 -31.73
C LYS A 66 3.15 -15.34 -32.03
N GLU A 67 3.63 -16.04 -31.02
CA GLU A 67 4.31 -17.33 -31.19
C GLU A 67 3.39 -18.50 -30.82
N THR A 68 2.15 -18.46 -31.29
CA THR A 68 1.38 -19.68 -31.58
C THR A 68 0.62 -19.44 -32.86
N GLY A 69 1.09 -20.07 -33.94
CA GLY A 69 0.43 -20.00 -35.22
C GLY A 69 -0.89 -20.75 -35.12
N ASN A 70 -2.01 -20.06 -35.34
CA ASN A 70 -3.02 -20.53 -36.27
C ASN A 70 -4.04 -19.44 -36.59
N LYS A 71 -4.33 -19.36 -37.88
CA LYS A 71 -5.34 -18.56 -38.55
C LYS A 71 -6.72 -18.90 -37.97
N VAL A 72 -7.18 -18.20 -36.93
CA VAL A 72 -8.58 -18.28 -36.47
C VAL A 72 -9.09 -16.87 -36.15
N SER A 73 -10.03 -16.45 -37.01
CA SER A 73 -11.15 -15.54 -36.79
C SER A 73 -10.97 -14.26 -35.97
N VAL A 74 -11.23 -13.15 -36.66
CA VAL A 74 -11.57 -11.80 -36.16
C VAL A 74 -12.67 -11.78 -35.06
N LYS A 75 -13.36 -12.90 -34.79
CA LYS A 75 -14.25 -13.07 -33.63
C LYS A 75 -13.55 -13.08 -32.27
N GLY A 76 -12.30 -13.57 -32.18
CA GLY A 76 -11.59 -13.68 -30.89
C GLY A 76 -11.30 -12.32 -30.23
N ASN A 77 -11.17 -11.24 -31.01
CA ASN A 77 -10.94 -9.90 -30.45
C ASN A 77 -12.20 -9.31 -29.79
N GLN A 78 -13.40 -9.65 -30.27
CA GLN A 78 -14.65 -9.18 -29.64
C GLN A 78 -14.88 -9.90 -28.31
N ASP A 79 -14.65 -11.22 -28.27
CA ASP A 79 -14.79 -12.02 -27.06
C ASP A 79 -13.73 -11.62 -26.01
N GLN A 80 -12.49 -11.35 -26.42
CA GLN A 80 -11.47 -10.81 -25.52
C GLN A 80 -11.83 -9.42 -24.99
N SER A 81 -12.38 -8.54 -25.84
CA SER A 81 -12.82 -7.22 -25.40
C SER A 81 -14.00 -7.28 -24.43
N ALA A 82 -14.91 -8.25 -24.61
CA ALA A 82 -16.04 -8.48 -23.71
C ALA A 82 -15.58 -9.03 -22.36
N LEU A 83 -14.67 -10.00 -22.35
CA LEU A 83 -14.07 -10.54 -21.11
C LEU A 83 -13.29 -9.48 -20.34
N LEU A 84 -12.55 -8.61 -21.05
CA LEU A 84 -11.85 -7.48 -20.43
C LEU A 84 -12.83 -6.46 -19.84
N ALA A 85 -13.96 -6.20 -20.51
CA ALA A 85 -14.99 -5.30 -20.00
C ALA A 85 -15.65 -5.86 -18.73
N GLU A 86 -15.98 -7.15 -18.72
CA GLU A 86 -16.53 -7.83 -17.53
C GLU A 86 -15.55 -7.74 -16.35
N GLN A 87 -14.26 -7.99 -16.58
CA GLN A 87 -13.23 -7.86 -15.56
C GLN A 87 -13.10 -6.43 -15.03
N LEU A 88 -13.24 -5.41 -15.88
CA LEU A 88 -13.25 -4.02 -15.45
C LEU A 88 -14.47 -3.69 -14.58
N ASP A 89 -15.64 -4.24 -14.92
CA ASP A 89 -16.85 -4.04 -14.13
C ASP A 89 -16.77 -4.71 -12.77
N ASP A 90 -16.21 -5.91 -12.68
CA ASP A 90 -15.98 -6.59 -11.40
C ASP A 90 -14.95 -5.86 -10.54
N GLN A 91 -13.87 -5.35 -11.15
CA GLN A 91 -12.91 -4.50 -10.45
C GLN A 91 -13.55 -3.20 -9.94
N ARG A 92 -14.43 -2.57 -10.74
CA ARG A 92 -15.16 -1.37 -10.31
C ARG A 92 -16.07 -1.65 -9.12
N LYS A 93 -16.85 -2.73 -9.16
CA LYS A 93 -17.69 -3.14 -8.02
C LYS A 93 -16.86 -3.38 -6.76
N GLN A 94 -15.72 -4.06 -6.89
CA GLN A 94 -14.82 -4.29 -5.76
C GLN A 94 -14.27 -2.98 -5.18
N ILE A 95 -13.93 -2.01 -6.04
CA ILE A 95 -13.50 -0.68 -5.60
C ILE A 95 -14.64 0.02 -4.86
N GLU A 96 -15.87 0.00 -5.39
CA GLU A 96 -17.02 0.61 -4.72
C GLU A 96 -17.31 0.00 -3.34
N GLU A 97 -17.19 -1.33 -3.20
CA GLU A 97 -17.34 -2.01 -1.90
C GLU A 97 -16.24 -1.60 -0.92
N LYS A 98 -14.99 -1.53 -1.38
CA LYS A 98 -13.86 -1.07 -0.56
C LYS A 98 -14.05 0.39 -0.15
N ASP A 99 -14.51 1.25 -1.04
CA ASP A 99 -14.77 2.66 -0.76
C ASP A 99 -15.90 2.83 0.27
N LYS A 100 -16.95 2.01 0.21
CA LYS A 100 -18.00 1.97 1.24
C LYS A 100 -17.45 1.58 2.61
N GLN A 101 -16.63 0.51 2.67
CA GLN A 101 -15.98 0.10 3.91
C GLN A 101 -15.08 1.20 4.47
N ILE A 102 -14.33 1.89 3.61
CA ILE A 102 -13.49 3.03 4.00
C ILE A 102 -14.35 4.16 4.57
N ALA A 103 -15.50 4.47 3.96
CA ALA A 103 -16.41 5.49 4.46
C ALA A 103 -16.98 5.14 5.84
N GLU A 104 -17.40 3.88 6.06
CA GLU A 104 -17.87 3.39 7.35
C GLU A 104 -16.78 3.48 8.43
N LEU A 105 -15.55 3.06 8.11
CA LEU A 105 -14.41 3.18 9.01
C LEU A 105 -14.09 4.64 9.34
N HIS A 106 -14.16 5.54 8.35
CA HIS A 106 -13.99 6.98 8.57
C HIS A 106 -15.06 7.55 9.50
N GLN A 107 -16.32 7.16 9.34
CA GLN A 107 -17.41 7.59 10.22
C GLN A 107 -17.22 7.08 11.65
N LEU A 108 -16.82 5.82 11.82
CA LEU A 108 -16.56 5.24 13.15
C LEU A 108 -15.38 5.91 13.83
N LEU A 109 -14.32 6.21 13.06
CA LEU A 109 -13.18 6.97 13.55
C LEU A 109 -13.60 8.37 14.03
N ASP A 110 -14.38 9.11 13.23
CA ASP A 110 -14.89 10.45 13.62
C ASP A 110 -15.73 10.39 14.89
N GLN A 111 -16.60 9.38 15.01
CA GLN A 111 -17.39 9.15 16.23
C GLN A 111 -16.49 8.89 17.44
N SER A 112 -15.45 8.06 17.30
CA SER A 112 -14.51 7.79 18.39
C SER A 112 -13.75 9.04 18.83
N GLN A 113 -13.33 9.89 17.87
CA GLN A 113 -12.62 11.13 18.16
C GLN A 113 -13.53 12.13 18.90
N ARG A 114 -14.78 12.27 18.46
CA ARG A 114 -15.79 13.10 19.15
C ARG A 114 -16.05 12.63 20.58
N LEU A 115 -16.20 11.33 20.78
CA LEU A 115 -16.40 10.75 22.11
C LEU A 115 -15.18 10.98 23.01
N GLN A 116 -13.96 10.80 22.49
CA GLN A 116 -12.74 11.10 23.25
C GLN A 116 -12.67 12.58 23.65
N LEU A 117 -13.04 13.50 22.75
CA LEU A 117 -13.10 14.92 23.06
C LEU A 117 -14.16 15.25 24.11
N ASP A 118 -15.36 14.64 24.04
CA ASP A 118 -16.42 14.82 25.04
C ASP A 118 -15.97 14.32 26.42
N VAL A 119 -15.34 13.14 26.48
CA VAL A 119 -14.76 12.59 27.72
C VAL A 119 -13.69 13.53 28.27
N GLN A 120 -12.75 14.01 27.45
CA GLN A 120 -11.73 14.97 27.89
C GLN A 120 -12.34 16.28 28.40
N ASN A 121 -13.37 16.80 27.72
CA ASN A 121 -14.05 18.02 28.14
C ASN A 121 -14.79 17.84 29.47
N LYS A 122 -15.47 16.70 29.66
CA LYS A 122 -16.14 16.37 30.94
C LYS A 122 -15.13 16.20 32.06
N LEU A 123 -14.01 15.51 31.83
CA LEU A 123 -12.93 15.40 32.81
C LEU A 123 -12.40 16.77 33.21
N LYS A 124 -12.08 17.65 32.25
CA LYS A 124 -11.66 19.03 32.54
C LYS A 124 -12.70 19.81 33.34
N GLN A 125 -13.98 19.68 33.02
CA GLN A 125 -15.05 20.33 33.79
C GLN A 125 -15.13 19.82 35.23
N LEU A 126 -14.95 18.52 35.44
CA LEU A 126 -14.92 17.92 36.78
C LEU A 126 -13.66 18.34 37.55
N GLU A 127 -12.49 18.35 36.91
CA GLU A 127 -11.25 18.88 37.50
C GLU A 127 -11.41 20.35 37.88
N ASN A 128 -11.97 21.18 37.01
CA ASN A 128 -12.22 22.60 37.29
C ASN A 128 -13.25 22.83 38.41
N LYS A 129 -14.28 21.98 38.51
CA LYS A 129 -15.26 21.99 39.62
C LYS A 129 -14.65 21.49 40.92
N SER A 130 -13.80 20.46 40.87
CA SER A 130 -13.06 19.94 42.02
C SER A 130 -11.98 20.92 42.49
N ALA A 131 -11.43 21.75 41.60
CA ALA A 131 -10.43 22.78 41.91
C ALA A 131 -11.05 24.09 42.44
N ASN A 132 -12.38 24.25 42.42
CA ASN A 132 -13.10 25.37 43.05
C ASN A 132 -14.05 24.89 44.15
N PRO A 133 -13.57 24.69 45.40
CA PRO A 133 -14.43 24.33 46.52
C PRO A 133 -14.89 25.60 47.24
N VAL A 134 -15.74 26.44 46.65
CA VAL A 134 -16.40 27.52 47.43
C VAL A 134 -17.85 27.68 47.00
N GLN A 135 -18.73 27.47 47.99
CA GLN A 135 -20.18 27.68 48.05
C GLN A 135 -21.09 26.52 47.66
N THR A 136 -21.04 25.46 48.45
CA THR A 136 -22.26 24.76 48.86
C THR A 136 -23.16 25.71 49.67
N LYS A 137 -24.37 25.99 49.19
CA LYS A 137 -25.51 26.34 50.06
C LYS A 137 -26.64 25.36 49.79
N THR A 138 -26.82 24.52 50.79
CA THR A 138 -27.94 23.63 51.16
C THR A 138 -29.30 24.28 50.97
N ILE A 139 -30.28 23.53 50.43
CA ILE A 139 -31.66 23.54 50.92
C ILE A 139 -32.16 22.09 50.91
N GLU A 140 -32.46 21.60 52.11
CA GLU A 140 -33.07 20.33 52.46
C GLU A 140 -34.57 20.33 52.11
N ALA A 141 -35.12 19.19 51.69
CA ALA A 141 -36.49 18.82 52.03
C ALA A 141 -36.76 17.31 51.82
N LYS A 142 -37.19 16.69 52.92
CA LYS A 142 -38.04 15.49 53.07
C LYS A 142 -37.39 14.11 53.08
N THR A 143 -37.06 13.72 54.30
CA THR A 143 -37.22 12.40 54.92
C THR A 143 -38.46 11.65 54.42
N ALA A 144 -38.25 10.47 53.86
CA ALA A 144 -39.15 9.33 53.98
C ALA A 144 -38.25 8.11 54.24
N GLU A 145 -38.49 7.48 55.37
CA GLU A 145 -37.77 6.33 55.89
C GLU A 145 -38.04 5.09 55.03
N GLU A 146 -36.99 4.35 54.66
CA GLU A 146 -37.07 2.89 54.59
C GLU A 146 -35.67 2.31 54.84
N GLN A 147 -35.47 1.78 56.04
CA GLN A 147 -34.33 0.94 56.37
C GLN A 147 -34.62 -0.45 55.85
N THR A 148 -33.82 -0.95 54.91
CA THR A 148 -33.43 -2.37 54.93
C THR A 148 -31.94 -2.49 54.65
N ASP A 149 -31.33 -3.26 55.53
CA ASP A 149 -29.93 -3.53 55.78
C ASP A 149 -29.44 -4.58 54.77
N ASP A 150 -28.77 -4.16 53.70
CA ASP A 150 -28.14 -5.09 52.75
C ASP A 150 -26.68 -5.34 53.16
N HIS A 151 -26.52 -6.41 53.94
CA HIS A 151 -25.29 -7.16 54.10
C HIS A 151 -24.61 -7.40 52.72
N ILE A 152 -23.45 -6.77 52.52
CA ILE A 152 -22.53 -7.17 51.45
C ILE A 152 -21.68 -8.32 52.01
N PRO A 153 -21.77 -9.56 51.49
CA PRO A 153 -20.77 -10.56 51.83
C PRO A 153 -19.45 -10.15 51.14
N ASP A 154 -18.49 -9.74 51.96
CA ASP A 154 -17.09 -9.58 51.59
C ASP A 154 -16.49 -10.95 51.25
N ASN A 155 -16.71 -11.40 50.01
CA ASN A 155 -16.06 -12.60 49.48
C ASN A 155 -15.59 -12.38 48.04
N TYR A 156 -14.53 -11.57 47.90
CA TYR A 156 -13.52 -11.75 46.86
C TYR A 156 -12.14 -11.46 47.45
N GLN A 157 -11.58 -12.43 48.17
CA GLN A 157 -10.14 -12.52 48.39
C GLN A 157 -9.54 -13.49 47.36
N PRO A 158 -8.52 -13.11 46.57
CA PRO A 158 -7.73 -14.10 45.86
C PRO A 158 -6.93 -14.86 46.91
N THR A 159 -7.31 -16.11 47.17
CA THR A 159 -6.60 -17.01 48.05
C THR A 159 -5.24 -17.34 47.43
N SER A 160 -4.22 -16.59 47.84
CA SER A 160 -2.84 -17.07 47.79
C SER A 160 -2.70 -18.19 48.80
N ALA A 161 -2.76 -19.43 48.31
CA ALA A 161 -2.39 -20.62 49.06
C ALA A 161 -1.29 -21.36 48.29
N ASN A 162 -0.05 -21.08 48.70
CA ASN A 162 1.07 -22.02 48.79
C ASN A 162 1.37 -22.93 47.59
N GLY A 163 2.40 -22.52 46.85
CA GLY A 163 3.63 -23.32 46.77
C GLY A 163 3.61 -24.52 45.83
N THR A 164 3.90 -24.26 44.55
CA THR A 164 4.73 -25.18 43.75
C THR A 164 5.75 -24.37 42.96
N HIS A 165 7.00 -24.53 43.40
CA HIS A 165 8.26 -24.20 42.77
C HIS A 165 8.20 -24.22 41.22
N TYR A 166 8.40 -23.08 40.55
CA TYR A 166 8.68 -23.07 39.12
C TYR A 166 10.20 -23.13 38.93
N GLU A 167 10.68 -24.26 38.42
CA GLU A 167 12.07 -24.37 37.99
C GLU A 167 12.33 -23.43 36.81
N SER A 168 13.37 -22.62 36.98
CA SER A 168 13.92 -21.77 35.92
C SER A 168 14.62 -22.65 34.89
N THR A 169 13.91 -23.02 33.82
CA THR A 169 14.53 -23.58 32.61
C THR A 169 14.61 -22.52 31.52
N GLY A 170 15.65 -21.70 31.59
CA GLY A 170 16.63 -21.50 30.51
C GLY A 170 16.23 -21.07 29.10
N HIS A 171 14.98 -20.73 28.77
CA HIS A 171 14.62 -20.33 27.40
C HIS A 171 14.23 -18.86 27.28
N LYS A 172 15.15 -18.06 26.72
CA LYS A 172 14.92 -16.68 26.27
C LYS A 172 14.00 -16.71 25.05
N LYS A 173 12.73 -16.33 25.23
CA LYS A 173 11.79 -16.12 24.13
C LYS A 173 12.12 -14.79 23.44
N HIS A 174 12.72 -14.87 22.25
CA HIS A 174 13.02 -13.70 21.42
C HIS A 174 11.79 -13.37 20.56
N TRP A 175 11.14 -12.24 20.87
CA TRP A 175 9.87 -11.83 20.25
C TRP A 175 10.00 -10.77 19.16
N TRP A 176 11.22 -10.49 18.67
CA TRP A 176 11.44 -9.65 17.47
C TRP A 176 12.73 -10.05 16.74
N GLN A 177 12.65 -10.32 15.43
CA GLN A 177 13.79 -10.25 14.51
C GLN A 177 13.27 -9.69 13.17
N PHE A 178 13.49 -8.40 12.95
CA PHE A 178 13.44 -7.78 11.63
C PHE A 178 14.87 -7.71 11.07
N GLY A 179 15.06 -8.16 9.84
CA GLY A 179 16.12 -7.69 8.94
C GLY A 179 17.38 -8.55 8.84
N ARG A 180 17.44 -9.36 7.79
CA ARG A 180 18.48 -9.29 6.74
C ARG A 180 17.96 -9.87 5.44
#